data_AF-A0A2U1XZ33-F1
#
_entry.id   AF-A0A2U1XZ33-F1
#
_cell.length_a   1.000
_cell.length_b   1.000
_cell.length_c   1.000
_cell.angle_alpha   90.00
_cell.angle_beta   90.00
_cell.angle_gamma   90.00
#
_symmetry.space_group_name_H-M   'P 1'
#
loop_
_entity.id
_entity.type
_entity.pdbx_description
1 polymer ?
#
loop_
_entity_poly.entity_id
_entity_poly.type
_entity_poly.pdbx_seq_one_letter_code
_entity_poly.pdbx_strand_id
1 'polypeptide(L)' 'MTTDLLAEIRSFLTETGLAPSRFGRLAANDPHLVSDLESGRSPTFRKAEAIRRFMSGYQGSRFDRVAEIAA' A
#
# COMPACT_ATOMS: atom_id res chain seq x y z
N MET A 1 -12.55 -5.00 10.95
CA MET A 1 -12.15 -3.61 10.63
C MET A 1 -10.65 -3.46 10.30
N THR A 2 -9.85 -4.54 10.28
CA THR A 2 -8.50 -4.58 9.68
C THR A 2 -8.51 -5.14 8.25
N THR A 3 -9.42 -6.07 7.98
CA THR A 3 -9.58 -6.74 6.68
C THR A 3 -9.80 -5.76 5.53
N ASP A 4 -10.59 -4.72 5.75
CA ASP A 4 -10.95 -3.76 4.70
C ASP A 4 -9.73 -2.92 4.29
N LEU A 5 -8.97 -2.37 5.24
CA LEU A 5 -7.79 -1.58 4.93
C LEU A 5 -6.70 -2.43 4.26
N LEU A 6 -6.48 -3.67 4.73
CA LEU A 6 -5.51 -4.55 4.10
C LEU A 6 -5.92 -4.94 2.67
N ALA A 7 -7.21 -5.10 2.41
CA ALA A 7 -7.72 -5.32 1.05
C ALA A 7 -7.49 -4.09 0.15
N GLU A 8 -7.81 -2.87 0.64
CA GLU A 8 -7.53 -1.61 -0.05
C GLU A 8 -6.04 -1.51 -0.44
N ILE A 9 -5.14 -1.78 0.52
CA ILE A 9 -3.69 -1.76 0.29
C ILE A 9 -3.29 -2.78 -0.76
N ARG A 10 -3.78 -4.02 -0.70
CA ARG A 10 -3.41 -5.06 -1.70
C ARG A 10 -3.85 -4.72 -3.11
N SER A 11 -5.06 -4.17 -3.28
CA SER A 11 -5.51 -3.69 -4.60
C SER A 11 -4.59 -2.57 -5.10
N PHE A 12 -4.28 -1.61 -4.24
CA PHE A 12 -3.37 -0.52 -4.58
C PHE A 12 -1.96 -1.00 -4.99
N LEU A 13 -1.37 -1.95 -4.26
CA LEU A 13 -0.05 -2.49 -4.60
C LEU A 13 -0.07 -3.25 -5.94
N THR A 14 -1.17 -3.97 -6.23
CA THR A 14 -1.37 -4.66 -7.52
C THR A 14 -1.49 -3.67 -8.67
N GLU A 15 -2.30 -2.62 -8.51
CA GLU A 15 -2.53 -1.60 -9.54
C GLU A 15 -1.29 -0.74 -9.83
N THR A 16 -0.46 -0.53 -8.81
CA THR A 16 0.70 0.37 -8.89
C THR A 16 2.05 -0.33 -9.02
N GLY A 17 2.08 -1.67 -9.01
CA GLY A 17 3.32 -2.45 -9.00
C GLY A 17 4.25 -2.17 -7.80
N LEU A 18 3.78 -1.44 -6.79
CA LEU A 18 4.62 -0.93 -5.71
C LEU A 18 4.96 -2.04 -4.72
N ALA A 19 6.24 -2.18 -4.38
CA ALA A 19 6.65 -3.13 -3.35
C ALA A 19 6.02 -2.79 -1.98
N PRO A 20 5.50 -3.78 -1.21
CA PRO A 20 4.87 -3.55 0.09
C PRO A 20 5.73 -2.78 1.10
N SER A 21 7.04 -3.08 1.11
CA SER A 21 8.01 -2.41 1.99
C SER A 21 8.27 -0.95 1.59
N ARG A 22 8.26 -0.66 0.28
CA ARG A 22 8.36 0.70 -0.24
C ARG A 22 7.10 1.49 0.06
N PHE A 23 5.94 0.89 -0.13
CA PHE A 23 4.66 1.46 0.26
C PHE A 23 4.64 1.86 1.73
N GLY A 24 4.98 0.92 2.62
CA GLY A 24 4.97 1.19 4.06
C GLY A 24 5.90 2.34 4.47
N ARG A 25 7.09 2.42 3.85
CA ARG A 25 8.02 3.54 4.04
C ARG A 25 7.45 4.86 3.56
N LEU A 26 6.79 4.90 2.40
CA LEU A 26 6.23 6.13 1.82
C LEU A 26 4.96 6.59 2.53
N ALA A 27 4.09 5.66 2.92
CA ALA A 27 2.78 5.96 3.51
C ALA A 27 2.84 6.23 5.02
N ALA A 28 3.71 5.53 5.75
CA ALA A 28 3.73 5.54 7.21
C ALA A 28 5.14 5.54 7.84
N ASN A 29 6.20 5.70 7.04
CA ASN A 29 7.60 5.57 7.47
C ASN A 29 7.90 4.22 8.17
N ASP A 30 7.20 3.15 7.76
CA ASP A 30 7.26 1.84 8.39
C ASP A 30 7.31 0.75 7.30
N PRO A 31 8.50 0.16 7.00
CA PRO A 31 8.62 -0.85 5.96
C PRO A 31 7.92 -2.18 6.30
N HIS A 32 7.58 -2.42 7.57
CA HIS A 32 6.89 -3.65 8.00
C HIS A 32 5.38 -3.49 8.04
N LEU A 33 4.87 -2.30 7.72
CA LEU A 33 3.46 -1.96 7.80
C LEU A 33 2.52 -3.03 7.22
N VAL A 34 2.78 -3.48 5.98
CA VAL A 34 1.90 -4.44 5.30
C VAL A 34 1.96 -5.81 5.98
N SER A 35 3.16 -6.29 6.30
CA SER A 35 3.37 -7.59 6.96
C SER A 35 2.75 -7.62 8.38
N ASP A 36 2.82 -6.49 9.10
CA ASP A 36 2.16 -6.33 10.39
C ASP A 36 0.64 -6.43 10.27
N LEU A 37 0.05 -5.76 9.27
CA LEU A 37 -1.39 -5.82 8.99
C LEU A 37 -1.82 -7.24 8.59
N GLU A 38 -1.01 -7.95 7.82
CA GLU A 38 -1.21 -9.36 7.46
C GLU A 38 -1.15 -10.28 8.67
N SER A 39 -0.28 -9.97 9.63
CA SER A 39 -0.16 -10.70 10.89
C SER A 39 -1.31 -10.41 11.87
N GLY A 40 -2.29 -9.60 11.46
CA GLY A 40 -3.48 -9.26 12.26
C GLY A 40 -3.30 -8.03 13.15
N ARG A 41 -2.18 -7.29 13.02
CA ARG A 41 -1.99 -6.04 13.77
C ARG A 41 -3.04 -5.01 13.34
N SER A 42 -3.66 -4.36 14.32
CA SER A 42 -4.60 -3.28 14.06
C SER A 42 -3.87 -1.92 14.02
N PRO A 43 -3.93 -1.16 12.92
CA PRO A 43 -3.38 0.17 12.87
C PRO A 43 -4.27 1.11 13.69
N THR A 44 -3.68 2.18 14.23
CA THR A 44 -4.46 3.24 14.84
C THR A 44 -5.26 3.98 13.76
N PHE A 45 -6.36 4.64 14.15
CA PHE A 45 -7.18 5.45 13.22
C PHE A 45 -6.33 6.46 12.43
N ARG A 46 -5.39 7.15 13.10
CA ARG A 46 -4.46 8.10 12.46
C ARG A 46 -3.56 7.44 11.41
N LYS A 47 -3.07 6.22 11.69
CA LYS A 47 -2.27 5.46 10.72
C LYS A 47 -3.11 5.06 9.51
N ALA A 48 -4.33 4.56 9.73
CA ALA A 48 -5.24 4.18 8.65
C ALA A 48 -5.60 5.39 7.76
N GLU A 49 -5.85 6.55 8.36
CA GLU A 49 -6.11 7.79 7.62
C GLU A 49 -4.90 8.23 6.79
N ALA A 50 -3.69 8.24 7.36
CA ALA A 50 -2.47 8.58 6.63
C ALA A 50 -2.25 7.65 5.42
N ILE A 51 -2.49 6.36 5.60
CA ILE A 51 -2.40 5.36 4.53
C ILE A 51 -3.39 5.66 3.40
N ARG A 52 -4.65 5.95 3.73
CA ARG A 52 -5.67 6.30 2.72
C ARG A 52 -5.37 7.62 2.01
N ARG A 53 -4.86 8.61 2.71
CA ARG A 53 -4.41 9.88 2.12
C ARG A 53 -3.24 9.67 1.16
N PHE A 54 -2.32 8.77 1.49
CA PHE A 54 -1.24 8.40 0.58
C PHE A 54 -1.77 7.71 -0.67
N MET A 55 -2.63 6.69 -0.53
CA MET A 55 -3.20 5.95 -1.68
C MET A 55 -4.01 6.87 -2.61
N SER A 56 -4.85 7.76 -2.06
CA SER A 56 -5.64 8.71 -2.84
C SER A 56 -4.81 9.81 -3.51
N GLY A 57 -3.67 10.20 -2.92
CA GLY A 57 -2.75 11.18 -3.49
C GLY A 57 -1.71 10.59 -4.45
N TYR A 58 -1.64 9.26 -4.58
CA TYR A 58 -0.66 8.60 -5.43
C TYR A 58 -1.09 8.69 -6.89
N GLN A 59 -0.62 9.72 -7.59
CA GLN A 59 -0.76 9.84 -9.03
C GLN A 59 0.23 8.89 -9.69
N GLY A 60 -0.26 7.67 -9.99
CA GLY A 60 0.47 6.55 -10.57
C GLY A 60 1.59 7.01 -11.47
N SER A 61 2.81 6.93 -10.95
CA SER A 61 3.96 7.21 -11.77
C SER A 61 4.01 6.12 -12.83
N ARG A 62 3.93 6.55 -14.09
CA ARG A 62 3.70 5.81 -15.34
C ARG A 62 4.74 4.71 -15.67
N PHE A 63 5.43 4.16 -14.68
CA PHE A 63 6.64 3.37 -14.81
C PHE A 63 6.40 1.87 -15.03
N ASP A 64 5.19 1.34 -14.79
CA ASP A 64 4.92 -0.11 -14.91
C ASP A 64 4.41 -0.59 -16.27
N ARG A 65 4.19 0.30 -17.25
CA ARG A 65 3.89 -0.11 -18.64
C ARG A 65 5.01 -0.93 -19.29
N VAL A 66 6.18 -1.04 -18.66
CA VAL A 66 7.28 -1.88 -19.12
C VAL A 66 7.06 -3.36 -18.76
N ALA A 67 6.27 -3.67 -17.73
CA ALA A 67 5.99 -5.06 -17.34
C ALA A 67 4.95 -5.75 -18.24
N GLU A 68 4.07 -4.99 -18.91
CA GLU A 68 3.02 -5.52 -19.78
C GLU A 68 3.53 -5.94 -21.17
N ILE A 69 4.75 -5.56 -21.57
CA ILE A 69 5.36 -5.95 -22.86
C ILE A 69 6.14 -7.28 -22.73
N ALA A 70 6.30 -7.80 -21.51
CA ALA A 70 7.14 -8.97 -21.22
C ALA A 70 6.37 -10.28 -20.94
N ALA A 71 5.06 -10.34 -21.20
CA ALA A 71 4.22 -11.55 -21.10
C ALA A 71 3.67 -11.93 -22.48
#